data_AF-A0A5B7TJG5-F1
#
_entry.id   AF-A0A5B7TJG5-F1
#
_cell.length_a   1.000
_cell.length_b   1.000
_cell.length_c   1.000
_cell.angle_alpha   90.00
_cell.angle_beta   90.00
_cell.angle_gamma   90.00
#
_symmetry.space_group_name_H-M   'P 1'
#
loop_
_entity.id
_entity.type
_entity.pdbx_description
1 polymer ?
#
loop_
_entity_poly.entity_id
_entity_poly.type
_entity_poly.pdbx_seq_one_letter_code
_entity_poly.pdbx_strand_id
1 'polypeptide(L)'
;MDNFKMEIENIKIPDKLDDTIEKSLKRAKKRRRINFIRNLSTSIAVVLAVFTLAVNTSSVFAQSMMRIPIIKNIVQLVSFDKGLENAVKEGYINTIDKSAEDKGIKVTVDNIIFDDKRLVILYSIETQEPYNDIYMRRIELADEKGKGIEGCTLSYGMLTPNDNHNLFKGSIDVHFIENKQIPPIIYLSSDMIDIKHNDEDNYTSIEGSWKVEIKIPDYSGRQTDNYSINKELLIGDIKVKIGEVKISPATCEINVSFNSDKYKSFRLVNAHIIDEKGTVYKNYLSTISEKNECENKYIFESPFFSNSNHLRLCFDGIYFIPNRDDYITVDIENNKLIDSAGYGIGLKYINKGNNELNLGFEITDEEINKNAIKYNYVGGIDFGDVYDEQGRKCNVASYGFERDNDKGSQNIVITNLYPKTKLLKIKIERACKGIMQEVSIDIK
;
A
#
# COMPACT_ATOMS: atom_id res chain seq x y z
N MET A 1 -48.78 2.03 -86.37
CA MET A 1 -48.01 1.43 -85.27
C MET A 1 -46.71 2.21 -84.98
N ASP A 2 -46.38 3.24 -85.77
CA ASP A 2 -45.10 3.96 -85.68
C ASP A 2 -45.11 5.22 -84.80
N ASN A 3 -46.27 5.74 -84.40
CA ASN A 3 -46.33 6.96 -83.58
C ASN A 3 -46.04 6.71 -82.09
N PHE A 4 -46.22 5.47 -81.61
CA PHE A 4 -45.98 5.11 -80.20
C PHE A 4 -44.49 4.84 -79.90
N LYS A 5 -43.69 4.51 -80.93
CA LYS A 5 -42.24 4.31 -80.79
C LYS A 5 -41.48 5.64 -80.62
N MET A 6 -41.96 6.71 -81.24
CA MET A 6 -41.32 8.03 -81.16
C MET A 6 -41.47 8.74 -79.80
N GLU A 7 -42.53 8.46 -79.04
CA GLU A 7 -42.72 9.05 -77.71
C GLU A 7 -41.87 8.37 -76.62
N ILE A 8 -41.49 7.11 -76.80
CA ILE A 8 -40.68 6.36 -75.83
C ILE A 8 -39.18 6.68 -75.97
N GLU A 9 -38.70 6.98 -77.19
CA GLU A 9 -37.29 7.33 -77.43
C GLU A 9 -36.92 8.76 -76.98
N ASN A 10 -37.89 9.61 -76.63
CA ASN A 10 -37.66 11.01 -76.23
C ASN A 10 -37.87 11.30 -74.73
N ILE A 11 -37.93 10.28 -73.88
CA ILE A 11 -38.00 10.47 -72.43
C ILE A 11 -36.63 10.93 -71.93
N LYS A 12 -36.49 12.23 -71.66
CA LYS A 12 -35.29 12.78 -71.00
C LYS A 12 -35.14 12.14 -69.62
N ILE A 13 -34.06 11.37 -69.46
CA ILE A 13 -33.61 10.89 -68.15
C ILE A 13 -33.29 12.14 -67.31
N PRO A 14 -33.92 12.34 -66.14
CA PRO A 14 -33.66 13.52 -65.33
C PRO A 14 -32.22 13.51 -64.81
N ASP A 15 -31.48 14.60 -65.00
CA ASP A 15 -30.07 14.75 -64.60
C ASP A 15 -29.80 14.51 -63.10
N LYS A 16 -30.86 14.44 -62.27
CA LYS A 16 -30.79 14.23 -60.81
C LYS A 16 -31.24 12.83 -60.35
N LEU A 17 -31.47 11.91 -61.28
CA LEU A 17 -31.91 10.55 -60.95
C LEU A 17 -30.84 9.79 -60.16
N ASP A 18 -29.60 9.85 -60.61
CA ASP A 18 -28.47 9.17 -59.98
C ASP A 18 -28.16 9.72 -58.58
N ASP A 19 -28.21 11.05 -58.43
CA ASP A 19 -28.08 11.73 -57.13
C ASP A 19 -29.15 11.29 -56.11
N THR A 20 -30.37 11.03 -56.60
CA THR A 20 -31.51 10.63 -55.76
C THR A 20 -31.39 9.17 -55.35
N ILE A 21 -30.91 8.31 -56.24
CA ILE A 21 -30.59 6.89 -55.97
C ILE A 21 -29.42 6.81 -54.98
N GLU A 22 -28.38 7.60 -55.14
CA GLU A 22 -27.22 7.58 -54.24
C GLU A 22 -27.58 8.07 -52.83
N LYS A 23 -28.37 9.15 -52.71
CA LYS A 23 -28.82 9.67 -51.41
C LYS A 23 -29.76 8.70 -50.68
N SER A 24 -30.63 8.00 -51.40
CA SER A 24 -31.55 7.01 -50.82
C SER A 24 -30.81 5.75 -50.34
N LEU A 25 -29.84 5.26 -51.12
CA LEU A 25 -28.95 4.15 -50.72
C LEU A 25 -28.07 4.50 -49.52
N LYS A 26 -27.50 5.71 -49.48
CA LYS A 26 -26.71 6.21 -48.33
C LYS A 26 -27.56 6.30 -47.05
N ARG A 27 -28.81 6.78 -47.14
CA ARG A 27 -29.76 6.82 -46.01
C ARG A 27 -30.14 5.43 -45.49
N ALA A 28 -30.39 4.47 -46.38
CA ALA A 28 -30.72 3.09 -46.00
C ALA A 28 -29.54 2.40 -45.28
N LYS A 29 -28.31 2.55 -45.79
CA LYS A 29 -27.09 2.02 -45.14
C LYS A 29 -26.85 2.66 -43.76
N LYS A 30 -27.04 3.99 -43.63
CA LYS A 30 -26.89 4.71 -42.35
C LYS A 30 -27.90 4.23 -41.30
N ARG A 31 -29.17 4.04 -41.67
CA ARG A 31 -30.23 3.56 -40.76
C ARG A 31 -29.99 2.13 -40.29
N ARG A 32 -29.51 1.24 -41.18
CA ARG A 32 -29.14 -0.14 -40.84
C ARG A 32 -27.94 -0.20 -39.88
N ARG A 33 -26.92 0.64 -40.09
CA ARG A 33 -25.76 0.76 -39.21
C ARG A 33 -26.13 1.30 -37.83
N ILE A 34 -27.00 2.32 -37.75
CA ILE A 34 -27.49 2.86 -36.47
C ILE A 34 -28.30 1.82 -35.71
N ASN A 35 -29.20 1.09 -36.37
CA ASN A 35 -29.98 0.03 -35.72
C ASN A 35 -29.10 -1.16 -35.28
N PHE A 36 -28.07 -1.50 -36.05
CA PHE A 36 -27.10 -2.53 -35.67
C PHE A 36 -26.27 -2.11 -34.46
N ILE A 37 -25.72 -0.89 -34.45
CA ILE A 37 -24.97 -0.35 -33.32
C ILE A 37 -25.87 -0.23 -32.09
N ARG A 38 -27.12 0.22 -32.24
CA ARG A 38 -28.10 0.29 -31.15
C ARG A 38 -28.37 -1.10 -30.58
N ASN A 39 -28.72 -2.07 -31.41
CA ASN A 39 -29.01 -3.44 -30.96
C ASN A 39 -27.76 -4.12 -30.34
N LEU A 40 -26.57 -3.83 -30.86
CA LEU A 40 -25.31 -4.29 -30.27
C LEU A 40 -25.07 -3.65 -28.90
N SER A 41 -25.33 -2.35 -28.76
CA SER A 41 -25.20 -1.63 -27.49
C SER A 41 -26.20 -2.12 -26.43
N THR A 42 -27.45 -2.43 -26.82
CA THR A 42 -28.43 -3.01 -25.90
C THR A 42 -28.04 -4.41 -25.45
N SER A 43 -27.55 -5.25 -26.36
CA SER A 43 -27.09 -6.60 -26.01
C SER A 43 -25.86 -6.57 -25.10
N ILE A 44 -24.90 -5.67 -25.34
CA ILE A 44 -23.74 -5.48 -24.46
C ILE A 44 -24.20 -5.02 -23.08
N ALA A 45 -25.14 -4.07 -22.99
CA ALA A 45 -25.66 -3.60 -21.71
C ALA A 45 -26.38 -4.70 -20.92
N VAL A 46 -27.17 -5.55 -21.60
CA VAL A 46 -27.85 -6.69 -20.95
C VAL A 46 -26.83 -7.74 -20.49
N VAL A 47 -25.82 -8.06 -21.32
CA VAL A 47 -24.76 -9.00 -20.93
C VAL A 47 -23.98 -8.45 -19.74
N LEU A 48 -23.63 -7.16 -19.73
CA LEU A 48 -22.96 -6.51 -18.60
C LEU A 48 -23.84 -6.53 -17.35
N ALA A 49 -25.13 -6.20 -17.46
CA ALA A 49 -26.05 -6.23 -16.32
C ALA A 49 -26.20 -7.65 -15.74
N VAL A 50 -26.37 -8.66 -16.59
CA VAL A 50 -26.44 -10.07 -16.18
C VAL A 50 -25.12 -10.52 -15.58
N PHE A 51 -23.99 -10.11 -16.16
CA PHE A 51 -22.66 -10.42 -15.65
C PHE A 51 -22.42 -9.77 -14.28
N THR A 52 -22.73 -8.48 -14.12
CA THR A 52 -22.62 -7.76 -12.84
C THR A 52 -23.52 -8.38 -11.78
N LEU A 53 -24.76 -8.76 -12.14
CA LEU A 53 -25.65 -9.49 -11.25
C LEU A 53 -25.08 -10.86 -10.88
N ALA A 54 -24.55 -11.62 -11.84
CA ALA A 54 -23.99 -12.94 -11.60
C ALA A 54 -22.73 -12.90 -10.72
N VAL A 55 -21.85 -11.90 -10.90
CA VAL A 55 -20.67 -11.67 -10.05
C VAL A 55 -21.10 -11.29 -8.63
N ASN A 56 -22.00 -10.31 -8.47
CA ASN A 56 -22.40 -9.82 -7.15
C ASN A 56 -23.28 -10.78 -6.33
N THR A 57 -23.92 -11.78 -6.97
CA THR A 57 -24.87 -12.67 -6.28
C THR A 57 -24.36 -14.11 -6.11
N SER A 58 -23.25 -14.47 -6.76
CA SER A 58 -22.74 -15.86 -6.74
C SER A 58 -21.24 -15.93 -6.52
N SER A 59 -20.86 -16.31 -5.30
CA SER A 59 -19.47 -16.64 -4.94
C SER A 59 -18.89 -17.80 -5.79
N VAL A 60 -19.74 -18.70 -6.30
CA VAL A 60 -19.33 -19.80 -7.19
C VAL A 60 -18.93 -19.29 -8.58
N PHE A 61 -19.62 -18.25 -9.07
CA PHE A 61 -19.26 -17.61 -10.34
C PHE A 61 -17.97 -16.79 -10.20
N ALA A 62 -17.82 -16.03 -9.11
CA ALA A 62 -16.59 -15.33 -8.75
C ALA A 62 -15.37 -16.27 -8.68
N GLN A 63 -15.53 -17.45 -8.04
CA GLN A 63 -14.45 -18.46 -8.03
C GLN A 63 -14.13 -19.03 -9.42
N SER A 64 -15.12 -19.14 -10.31
CA SER A 64 -14.91 -19.58 -11.69
C SER A 64 -14.19 -18.52 -12.53
N MET A 65 -14.38 -17.23 -12.21
CA MET A 65 -13.66 -16.12 -12.83
C MET A 65 -12.15 -16.12 -12.51
N MET A 66 -11.72 -16.75 -11.41
CA MET A 66 -10.28 -16.97 -11.13
C MET A 66 -9.58 -17.81 -12.20
N ARG A 67 -10.33 -18.59 -13.00
CA ARG A 67 -9.79 -19.36 -14.13
C ARG A 67 -9.54 -18.49 -15.37
N ILE A 68 -10.07 -17.27 -15.41
CA ILE A 68 -9.77 -16.31 -16.47
C ILE A 68 -8.36 -15.76 -16.20
N PRO A 69 -7.40 -15.97 -17.12
CA PRO A 69 -6.00 -15.60 -16.91
C PRO A 69 -5.79 -14.13 -16.48
N ILE A 70 -6.64 -13.24 -16.98
CA ILE A 70 -6.61 -11.80 -16.66
C ILE A 70 -6.82 -11.57 -15.15
N ILE A 71 -7.82 -12.21 -14.54
CA ILE A 71 -8.12 -12.05 -13.11
C ILE A 71 -7.06 -12.72 -12.25
N LYS A 72 -6.57 -13.89 -12.66
CA LYS A 72 -5.49 -14.58 -11.95
C LYS A 72 -4.24 -13.69 -11.81
N ASN A 73 -3.84 -13.01 -12.88
CA ASN A 73 -2.67 -12.13 -12.85
C ASN A 73 -2.89 -10.92 -11.93
N ILE A 74 -4.09 -10.35 -11.90
CA ILE A 74 -4.44 -9.24 -10.99
C ILE A 74 -4.40 -9.71 -9.53
N VAL A 75 -5.00 -10.86 -9.23
CA VAL A 75 -5.01 -11.46 -7.89
C VAL A 75 -3.59 -11.67 -7.36
N GLN A 76 -2.66 -12.10 -8.22
CA GLN A 76 -1.26 -12.27 -7.84
C GLN A 76 -0.61 -10.95 -7.38
N LEU A 77 -0.91 -9.83 -8.06
CA LEU A 77 -0.35 -8.52 -7.72
C LEU A 77 -0.79 -7.98 -6.35
N VAL A 78 -1.89 -8.50 -5.81
CA VAL A 78 -2.43 -8.10 -4.50
C VAL A 78 -2.41 -9.22 -3.46
N SER A 79 -1.81 -10.37 -3.79
CA SER A 79 -1.80 -11.56 -2.93
C SER A 79 -1.02 -11.40 -1.62
N PHE A 80 -0.27 -10.31 -1.48
CA PHE A 80 0.37 -9.91 -0.23
C PHE A 80 -0.63 -9.48 0.86
N ASP A 81 -1.85 -9.11 0.48
CA ASP A 81 -2.93 -8.65 1.36
C ASP A 81 -4.21 -9.47 1.11
N LYS A 82 -4.68 -10.18 2.14
CA LYS A 82 -5.82 -11.09 1.99
C LYS A 82 -7.13 -10.35 1.71
N GLY A 83 -7.28 -9.14 2.24
CA GLY A 83 -8.45 -8.31 2.00
C GLY A 83 -8.53 -7.84 0.56
N LEU A 84 -7.41 -7.38 0.00
CA LEU A 84 -7.33 -6.98 -1.41
C LEU A 84 -7.51 -8.18 -2.34
N GLU A 85 -6.92 -9.34 -2.03
CA GLU A 85 -7.14 -10.58 -2.79
C GLU A 85 -8.64 -10.92 -2.87
N ASN A 86 -9.36 -10.86 -1.73
CA ASN A 86 -10.80 -11.14 -1.70
C ASN A 86 -11.60 -10.06 -2.43
N ALA A 87 -11.23 -8.78 -2.29
CA ALA A 87 -11.85 -7.67 -3.01
C ALA A 87 -11.79 -7.90 -4.54
N VAL A 88 -10.63 -8.27 -5.08
CA VAL A 88 -10.50 -8.57 -6.52
C VAL A 88 -11.34 -9.77 -6.92
N LYS A 89 -11.36 -10.84 -6.11
CA LYS A 89 -12.16 -12.05 -6.41
C LYS A 89 -13.66 -11.76 -6.46
N GLU A 90 -14.15 -10.90 -5.57
CA GLU A 90 -15.54 -10.43 -5.56
C GLU A 90 -15.82 -9.31 -6.57
N GLY A 91 -14.84 -8.97 -7.43
CA GLY A 91 -15.01 -7.98 -8.50
C GLY A 91 -14.95 -6.52 -8.03
N TYR A 92 -14.51 -6.26 -6.79
CA TYR A 92 -14.28 -4.93 -6.25
C TYR A 92 -12.95 -4.35 -6.76
N ILE A 93 -12.94 -4.03 -8.04
CA ILE A 93 -11.79 -3.48 -8.77
C ILE A 93 -12.30 -2.60 -9.91
N ASN A 94 -11.60 -1.51 -10.20
CA ASN A 94 -11.97 -0.58 -11.27
C ASN A 94 -10.88 -0.57 -12.33
N THR A 95 -11.26 -0.63 -13.61
CA THR A 95 -10.33 -0.49 -14.73
C THR A 95 -10.11 0.97 -15.07
N ILE A 96 -8.84 1.36 -15.21
CA ILE A 96 -8.44 2.71 -15.64
C ILE A 96 -7.97 2.67 -17.09
N ASP A 97 -7.05 1.75 -17.41
CA ASP A 97 -6.47 1.53 -18.75
C ASP A 97 -6.01 2.85 -19.42
N LYS A 98 -5.19 3.60 -18.67
CA LYS A 98 -4.56 4.85 -19.12
C LYS A 98 -3.05 4.71 -19.08
N SER A 99 -2.39 5.27 -20.09
CA SER A 99 -0.94 5.20 -20.21
C SER A 99 -0.31 6.53 -20.58
N ALA A 100 0.98 6.64 -20.23
CA ALA A 100 1.89 7.68 -20.69
C ALA A 100 3.16 7.01 -21.20
N GLU A 101 3.72 7.52 -22.28
CA GLU A 101 4.93 6.97 -22.90
C GLU A 101 5.93 8.09 -23.12
N ASP A 102 7.15 7.86 -22.66
CA ASP A 102 8.32 8.70 -22.92
C ASP A 102 9.55 7.80 -22.96
N LYS A 103 10.57 8.19 -23.73
CA LYS A 103 11.84 7.44 -23.89
C LYS A 103 11.67 5.97 -24.29
N GLY A 104 10.59 5.62 -25.00
CA GLY A 104 10.30 4.23 -25.40
C GLY A 104 9.87 3.32 -24.23
N ILE A 105 9.51 3.92 -23.09
CA ILE A 105 8.96 3.24 -21.92
C ILE A 105 7.53 3.72 -21.73
N LYS A 106 6.59 2.78 -21.68
CA LYS A 106 5.16 3.06 -21.52
C LYS A 106 4.70 2.61 -20.14
N VAL A 107 4.25 3.56 -19.33
CA VAL A 107 3.67 3.32 -18.01
C VAL A 107 2.16 3.33 -18.13
N THR A 108 1.50 2.26 -17.68
CA THR A 108 0.05 2.10 -17.73
C THR A 108 -0.51 1.90 -16.32
N VAL A 109 -1.54 2.64 -15.95
CA VAL A 109 -2.37 2.32 -14.79
C VAL A 109 -3.50 1.41 -15.27
N ASP A 110 -3.40 0.13 -14.92
CA ASP A 110 -4.33 -0.91 -15.35
C ASP A 110 -5.63 -0.82 -14.54
N ASN A 111 -5.50 -0.86 -13.21
CA ASN A 111 -6.62 -0.95 -12.30
C ASN A 111 -6.39 -0.19 -10.99
N ILE A 112 -7.49 0.10 -10.29
CA ILE A 112 -7.45 0.58 -8.91
C ILE A 112 -8.40 -0.20 -8.00
N ILE A 113 -8.01 -0.37 -6.76
CA ILE A 113 -8.85 -0.81 -5.64
C ILE A 113 -8.81 0.31 -4.61
N PHE A 114 -9.96 0.75 -4.09
CA PHE A 114 -9.96 1.87 -3.17
C PHE A 114 -11.17 1.92 -2.25
N ASP A 115 -11.01 2.61 -1.13
CA ASP A 115 -12.06 3.13 -0.26
C ASP A 115 -11.76 4.61 0.07
N ASP A 116 -12.28 5.15 1.16
CA ASP A 116 -12.02 6.54 1.59
C ASP A 116 -10.66 6.71 2.30
N LYS A 117 -9.92 5.63 2.57
CA LYS A 117 -8.65 5.61 3.33
C LYS A 117 -7.48 5.01 2.57
N ARG A 118 -7.73 4.19 1.56
CA ARG A 118 -6.70 3.46 0.83
C ARG A 118 -6.99 3.47 -0.66
N LEU A 119 -5.96 3.72 -1.46
CA LEU A 119 -5.95 3.58 -2.91
C LEU A 119 -4.78 2.68 -3.29
N VAL A 120 -5.10 1.54 -3.89
CA VAL A 120 -4.13 0.61 -4.45
C VAL A 120 -4.18 0.76 -5.96
N ILE A 121 -3.06 1.17 -6.56
CA ILE A 121 -2.88 1.38 -8.00
C ILE A 121 -2.13 0.17 -8.55
N LEU A 122 -2.77 -0.60 -9.42
CA LEU A 122 -2.13 -1.67 -10.16
C LEU A 122 -1.66 -1.12 -11.50
N TYR A 123 -0.37 -1.23 -11.76
CA TYR A 123 0.25 -0.60 -12.91
C TYR A 123 1.23 -1.54 -13.61
N SER A 124 1.54 -1.19 -14.85
CA SER A 124 2.52 -1.88 -15.68
C SER A 124 3.49 -0.93 -16.36
N ILE A 125 4.71 -1.42 -16.59
CA ILE A 125 5.74 -0.75 -17.38
C ILE A 125 6.09 -1.67 -18.55
N GLU A 126 5.88 -1.17 -19.77
CA GLU A 126 6.18 -1.85 -21.03
C GLU A 126 7.39 -1.18 -21.69
N THR A 127 8.35 -1.99 -22.12
CA THR A 127 9.60 -1.54 -22.73
C THR A 127 9.79 -2.18 -24.11
N GLN A 128 10.51 -1.49 -25.01
CA GLN A 128 10.81 -2.04 -26.34
C GLN A 128 11.83 -3.20 -26.30
N GLU A 129 12.74 -3.17 -25.33
CA GLU A 129 13.78 -4.17 -25.11
C GLU A 129 13.62 -4.83 -23.73
N PRO A 130 14.08 -6.08 -23.54
CA PRO A 130 13.98 -6.78 -22.27
C PRO A 130 14.98 -6.26 -21.23
N TYR A 131 14.57 -6.25 -19.96
CA TYR A 131 15.39 -5.88 -18.81
C TYR A 131 15.33 -6.95 -17.70
N ASN A 132 16.37 -7.05 -16.88
CA ASN A 132 16.35 -7.92 -15.71
C ASN A 132 15.41 -7.37 -14.64
N ASP A 133 15.44 -6.06 -14.43
CA ASP A 133 14.66 -5.37 -13.41
C ASP A 133 14.39 -3.92 -13.82
N ILE A 134 13.34 -3.34 -13.27
CA ILE A 134 12.94 -1.96 -13.53
C ILE A 134 12.28 -1.36 -12.29
N TYR A 135 12.59 -0.09 -12.00
CA TYR A 135 12.02 0.63 -10.87
C TYR A 135 11.62 2.04 -11.27
N MET A 136 10.40 2.41 -10.90
CA MET A 136 9.95 3.80 -11.01
C MET A 136 10.45 4.58 -9.78
N ARG A 137 11.14 5.68 -10.01
CA ARG A 137 11.66 6.57 -8.96
C ARG A 137 10.87 7.86 -8.90
N ARG A 138 10.96 8.53 -7.73
CA ARG A 138 10.31 9.82 -7.49
C ARG A 138 8.83 9.80 -7.90
N ILE A 139 8.15 8.75 -7.45
CA ILE A 139 6.72 8.60 -7.69
C ILE A 139 6.00 9.67 -6.89
N GLU A 140 5.19 10.47 -7.58
CA GLU A 140 4.38 11.53 -7.01
C GLU A 140 2.91 11.34 -7.38
N LEU A 141 2.03 11.74 -6.48
CA LEU A 141 0.62 11.90 -6.73
C LEU A 141 0.28 13.38 -6.69
N ALA A 142 -0.42 13.88 -7.68
CA ALA A 142 -0.88 15.27 -7.73
C ALA A 142 -2.36 15.36 -8.10
N ASP A 143 -3.01 16.45 -7.67
CA ASP A 143 -4.37 16.78 -8.10
C ASP A 143 -4.40 17.40 -9.51
N GLU A 144 -5.60 17.76 -9.99
CA GLU A 144 -5.81 18.41 -11.29
C GLU A 144 -5.10 19.76 -11.47
N LYS A 145 -4.72 20.42 -10.37
CA LYS A 145 -4.02 21.70 -10.36
C LYS A 145 -2.50 21.53 -10.32
N GLY A 146 -2.02 20.27 -10.30
CA GLY A 146 -0.60 19.94 -10.16
C GLY A 146 -0.09 20.09 -8.73
N LYS A 147 -0.97 20.21 -7.73
CA LYS A 147 -0.57 20.23 -6.33
C LYS A 147 -0.39 18.78 -5.85
N GLY A 148 0.76 18.48 -5.23
CA GLY A 148 1.01 17.19 -4.62
C GLY A 148 -0.07 16.82 -3.59
N ILE A 149 -0.48 15.55 -3.59
CA ILE A 149 -1.44 15.01 -2.63
C ILE A 149 -0.76 14.97 -1.26
N GLU A 150 -1.19 15.85 -0.37
CA GLU A 150 -0.69 15.92 0.99
C GLU A 150 -1.46 14.98 1.92
N GLY A 151 -0.80 14.53 2.99
CA GLY A 151 -1.45 13.71 4.02
C GLY A 151 -1.72 12.29 3.56
N CYS A 152 -0.89 11.76 2.65
CA CYS A 152 -0.87 10.34 2.33
C CYS A 152 0.55 9.78 2.46
N THR A 153 0.63 8.49 2.74
CA THR A 153 1.86 7.71 2.66
C THR A 153 1.74 6.74 1.50
N LEU A 154 2.82 6.57 0.75
CA LEU A 154 2.86 5.73 -0.43
C LEU A 154 3.93 4.65 -0.23
N SER A 155 3.57 3.40 -0.50
CA SER A 155 4.49 2.27 -0.53
C SER A 155 4.35 1.50 -1.84
N TYR A 156 5.46 0.97 -2.34
CA TYR A 156 5.48 0.19 -3.57
C TYR A 156 6.63 -0.83 -3.50
N GLY A 157 6.40 -1.99 -4.11
CA GLY A 157 7.33 -3.11 -4.09
C GLY A 157 8.09 -3.27 -5.40
N MET A 158 8.85 -4.36 -5.49
CA MET A 158 9.47 -4.79 -6.74
C MET A 158 8.41 -5.10 -7.78
N LEU A 159 8.74 -4.80 -9.03
CA LEU A 159 7.91 -5.17 -10.17
C LEU A 159 8.14 -6.64 -10.55
N THR A 160 7.08 -7.31 -10.97
CA THR A 160 7.15 -8.69 -11.47
C THR A 160 7.24 -8.68 -13.00
N PRO A 161 8.32 -9.20 -13.61
CA PRO A 161 8.44 -9.29 -15.06
C PRO A 161 7.53 -10.39 -15.64
N ASN A 162 7.17 -10.24 -16.91
CA ASN A 162 6.67 -11.33 -17.73
C ASN A 162 7.82 -12.21 -18.24
N ASP A 163 7.49 -13.34 -18.88
CA ASP A 163 8.48 -14.29 -19.41
C ASP A 163 9.47 -13.66 -20.41
N ASN A 164 9.03 -12.62 -21.13
CA ASN A 164 9.87 -11.90 -22.10
C ASN A 164 10.64 -10.72 -21.49
N HIS A 165 10.50 -10.47 -20.19
CA HIS A 165 11.22 -9.42 -19.47
C HIS A 165 11.02 -8.00 -20.05
N ASN A 166 9.91 -7.76 -20.75
CA ASN A 166 9.59 -6.49 -21.41
C ASN A 166 8.26 -5.88 -20.94
N LEU A 167 7.56 -6.57 -20.04
CA LEU A 167 6.38 -6.08 -19.36
C LEU A 167 6.51 -6.39 -17.87
N PHE A 168 6.46 -5.36 -17.07
CA PHE A 168 6.63 -5.43 -15.63
C PHE A 168 5.34 -4.97 -14.96
N LYS A 169 4.90 -5.67 -13.92
CA LYS A 169 3.65 -5.35 -13.21
C LYS A 169 3.87 -5.22 -11.73
N GLY A 170 3.15 -4.30 -11.10
CA GLY A 170 3.18 -4.15 -9.65
C GLY A 170 2.03 -3.32 -9.12
N SER A 171 2.18 -2.95 -7.86
CA SER A 171 1.19 -2.22 -7.10
C SER A 171 1.83 -1.08 -6.33
N ILE A 172 1.10 0.02 -6.25
CA ILE A 172 1.40 1.16 -5.39
C ILE A 172 0.26 1.24 -4.37
N ASP A 173 0.57 1.16 -3.10
CA ASP A 173 -0.39 1.27 -2.00
C ASP A 173 -0.29 2.66 -1.37
N VAL A 174 -1.41 3.37 -1.37
CA VAL A 174 -1.53 4.75 -0.91
C VAL A 174 -2.51 4.78 0.25
N HIS A 175 -2.03 5.17 1.43
CA HIS A 175 -2.87 5.38 2.60
C HIS A 175 -3.08 6.86 2.86
N PHE A 176 -4.33 7.28 2.96
CA PHE A 176 -4.71 8.65 3.29
C PHE A 176 -4.90 8.79 4.80
N ILE A 177 -4.25 9.81 5.37
CA ILE A 177 -4.43 10.21 6.77
C ILE A 177 -5.81 10.86 6.90
N GLU A 178 -6.46 10.69 8.05
CA GLU A 178 -7.83 11.14 8.28
C GLU A 178 -8.07 12.63 7.94
N ASN A 179 -9.28 12.92 7.46
CA ASN A 179 -9.83 14.24 7.15
C ASN A 179 -9.42 14.89 5.82
N LYS A 180 -8.83 14.15 4.89
CA LYS A 180 -8.67 14.63 3.49
C LYS A 180 -9.47 13.76 2.54
N GLN A 181 -10.37 14.38 1.78
CA GLN A 181 -11.08 13.70 0.71
C GLN A 181 -10.08 13.34 -0.40
N ILE A 182 -10.18 12.12 -0.90
CA ILE A 182 -9.45 11.69 -2.09
C ILE A 182 -9.99 12.53 -3.26
N PRO A 183 -9.14 13.28 -3.98
CA PRO A 183 -9.59 14.07 -5.12
C PRO A 183 -10.24 13.19 -6.19
N PRO A 184 -11.23 13.71 -6.94
CA PRO A 184 -11.90 12.95 -7.99
C PRO A 184 -10.97 12.58 -9.15
N ILE A 185 -9.87 13.33 -9.31
CA ILE A 185 -8.83 13.07 -10.30
C ILE A 185 -7.47 13.17 -9.60
N ILE A 186 -6.66 12.13 -9.77
CA ILE A 186 -5.29 12.06 -9.30
C ILE A 186 -4.40 11.79 -10.52
N TYR A 187 -3.23 12.42 -10.57
CA TYR A 187 -2.18 12.10 -11.52
C TYR A 187 -1.08 11.31 -10.82
N LEU A 188 -0.80 10.11 -11.32
CA LEU A 188 0.41 9.37 -11.00
C LEU A 188 1.53 9.88 -11.90
N SER A 189 2.61 10.37 -11.32
CA SER A 189 3.77 10.82 -12.09
C SER A 189 5.09 10.28 -11.59
N SER A 190 6.02 10.16 -12.52
CA SER A 190 7.43 9.90 -12.28
C SER A 190 8.24 10.59 -13.37
N ASP A 191 9.43 11.06 -13.00
CA ASP A 191 10.39 11.70 -13.90
C ASP A 191 11.68 10.88 -14.08
N MET A 192 11.74 9.69 -13.48
CA MET A 192 12.90 8.80 -13.57
C MET A 192 12.53 7.33 -13.41
N ILE A 193 13.08 6.50 -14.29
CA ILE A 193 12.97 5.05 -14.22
C ILE A 193 14.39 4.47 -14.23
N ASP A 194 14.69 3.65 -13.24
CA ASP A 194 15.93 2.87 -13.17
C ASP A 194 15.72 1.52 -13.87
N ILE A 195 16.64 1.15 -14.75
CA ILE A 195 16.63 -0.12 -15.48
C ILE A 195 17.89 -0.91 -15.18
N LYS A 196 17.76 -2.24 -15.10
CA LYS A 196 18.88 -3.17 -15.00
C LYS A 196 18.94 -4.03 -16.26
N HIS A 197 20.03 -3.93 -17.00
CA HIS A 197 20.25 -4.77 -18.19
C HIS A 197 20.63 -6.20 -17.81
N ASN A 198 20.48 -7.13 -18.77
CA ASN A 198 20.72 -8.56 -18.54
C ASN A 198 22.15 -8.89 -18.11
N ASP A 199 23.13 -8.09 -18.56
CA ASP A 199 24.57 -8.34 -18.39
C ASP A 199 25.24 -7.40 -17.36
N GLU A 200 24.47 -6.58 -16.65
CA GLU A 200 24.99 -5.58 -15.72
C GLU A 200 24.45 -5.76 -14.30
N ASP A 201 25.32 -5.59 -13.31
CA ASP A 201 24.91 -5.63 -11.90
C ASP A 201 24.28 -4.32 -11.42
N ASN A 202 24.55 -3.21 -12.12
CA ASN A 202 24.15 -1.87 -11.74
C ASN A 202 22.88 -1.41 -12.47
N TYR A 203 22.18 -0.47 -11.83
CA TYR A 203 21.06 0.23 -12.45
C TYR A 203 21.57 1.42 -13.26
N THR A 204 20.92 1.68 -14.40
CA THR A 204 21.04 2.92 -15.16
C THR A 204 19.74 3.70 -15.05
N SER A 205 19.82 5.00 -14.76
CA SER A 205 18.65 5.87 -14.64
C SER A 205 18.29 6.55 -15.97
N ILE A 206 17.02 6.49 -16.34
CA ILE A 206 16.46 7.19 -17.49
C ILE A 206 15.59 8.33 -16.99
N GLU A 207 15.97 9.56 -17.29
CA GLU A 207 15.15 10.75 -17.05
C GLU A 207 14.09 10.92 -18.13
N GLY A 208 12.84 11.16 -17.71
CA GLY A 208 11.69 11.27 -18.59
C GLY A 208 10.51 11.98 -17.92
N SER A 209 9.33 11.85 -18.52
CA SER A 209 8.09 12.40 -17.96
C SER A 209 6.93 11.46 -18.21
N TRP A 210 6.61 10.64 -17.20
CA TRP A 210 5.43 9.77 -17.21
C TRP A 210 4.37 10.37 -16.30
N LYS A 211 3.22 10.72 -16.86
CA LYS A 211 2.08 11.28 -16.11
C LYS A 211 0.78 10.64 -16.55
N VAL A 212 0.18 9.82 -15.69
CA VAL A 212 -1.04 9.06 -15.97
C VAL A 212 -2.21 9.61 -15.14
N GLU A 213 -3.32 9.91 -15.80
CA GLU A 213 -4.56 10.36 -15.16
C GLU A 213 -5.33 9.17 -14.58
N ILE A 214 -5.74 9.28 -13.31
CA ILE A 214 -6.56 8.33 -12.57
C ILE A 214 -7.83 9.05 -12.15
N LYS A 215 -8.97 8.63 -12.71
CA LYS A 215 -10.29 9.09 -12.25
C LYS A 215 -10.73 8.20 -11.10
N ILE A 216 -11.00 8.81 -9.95
CA ILE A 216 -11.51 8.13 -8.77
C ILE A 216 -13.04 8.03 -8.90
N PRO A 217 -13.61 6.82 -9.01
CA PRO A 217 -15.06 6.65 -9.00
C PRO A 217 -15.70 7.25 -7.75
N ASP A 218 -16.96 7.65 -7.87
CA ASP A 218 -17.72 8.12 -6.72
C ASP A 218 -17.77 7.03 -5.64
N TYR A 219 -17.30 7.39 -4.45
CA TYR A 219 -17.25 6.54 -3.27
C TYR A 219 -18.23 6.99 -2.20
N SER A 220 -19.04 8.03 -2.48
CA SER A 220 -20.12 8.45 -1.61
C SER A 220 -21.14 7.32 -1.47
N GLY A 221 -21.41 6.92 -0.22
CA GLY A 221 -22.33 5.81 0.07
C GLY A 221 -21.70 4.41 0.08
N ARG A 222 -20.37 4.27 0.01
CA ARG A 222 -19.72 2.98 0.30
C ARG A 222 -20.05 2.53 1.71
N GLN A 223 -20.40 1.26 1.82
CA GLN A 223 -20.76 0.65 3.09
C GLN A 223 -19.51 0.42 3.93
N THR A 224 -19.50 1.01 5.11
CA THR A 224 -18.57 0.68 6.19
C THR A 224 -19.39 0.02 7.29
N ASP A 225 -19.04 -1.21 7.63
CA ASP A 225 -19.64 -1.88 8.77
C ASP A 225 -18.94 -1.41 10.05
N ASN A 226 -19.71 -0.91 11.00
CA ASN A 226 -19.20 -0.42 12.27
C ASN A 226 -19.64 -1.35 13.40
N TYR A 227 -18.68 -1.86 14.18
CA TYR A 227 -18.91 -2.73 15.32
C TYR A 227 -18.38 -2.06 16.59
N SER A 228 -19.26 -1.77 17.54
CA SER A 228 -18.89 -1.21 18.83
C SER A 228 -18.55 -2.33 19.83
N ILE A 229 -17.26 -2.62 20.00
CA ILE A 229 -16.82 -3.64 20.97
C ILE A 229 -16.93 -3.10 22.40
N ASN A 230 -16.39 -1.90 22.65
CA ASN A 230 -16.39 -1.22 23.95
C ASN A 230 -15.95 -2.12 25.12
N LYS A 231 -14.99 -3.02 24.87
CA LYS A 231 -14.49 -3.97 25.87
C LYS A 231 -13.26 -3.41 26.54
N GLU A 232 -13.27 -3.41 27.86
CA GLU A 232 -12.11 -3.11 28.69
C GLU A 232 -11.54 -4.40 29.28
N LEU A 233 -10.22 -4.51 29.27
CA LEU A 233 -9.50 -5.64 29.85
C LEU A 233 -8.22 -5.15 30.53
N LEU A 234 -7.71 -5.97 31.44
CA LEU A 234 -6.47 -5.72 32.16
C LEU A 234 -5.43 -6.76 31.71
N ILE A 235 -4.29 -6.29 31.21
CA ILE A 235 -3.14 -7.13 30.85
C ILE A 235 -1.98 -6.70 31.75
N GLY A 236 -1.63 -7.56 32.71
CA GLY A 236 -0.78 -7.17 33.83
C GLY A 236 -1.39 -5.99 34.62
N ASP A 237 -0.75 -4.84 34.56
CA ASP A 237 -1.18 -3.57 35.16
C ASP A 237 -1.56 -2.50 34.12
N ILE A 238 -1.76 -2.90 32.86
CA ILE A 238 -2.17 -2.03 31.76
C ILE A 238 -3.65 -2.23 31.49
N LYS A 239 -4.43 -1.17 31.63
CA LYS A 239 -5.84 -1.16 31.23
C LYS A 239 -5.91 -0.91 29.73
N VAL A 240 -6.50 -1.84 28.99
CA VAL A 240 -6.70 -1.76 27.53
C VAL A 240 -8.18 -1.67 27.24
N LYS A 241 -8.56 -0.70 26.40
CA LYS A 241 -9.91 -0.55 25.89
C LYS A 241 -9.90 -0.69 24.38
N ILE A 242 -10.64 -1.67 23.89
CA ILE A 242 -10.91 -1.86 22.46
C ILE A 242 -12.17 -1.07 22.13
N GLY A 243 -12.03 -0.11 21.22
CA GLY A 243 -13.10 0.80 20.81
C GLY A 243 -13.97 0.23 19.69
N GLU A 244 -14.23 1.11 18.72
CA GLU A 244 -14.98 0.78 17.51
C GLU A 244 -14.08 0.09 16.49
N VAL A 245 -14.64 -0.90 15.79
CA VAL A 245 -14.06 -1.53 14.61
C VAL A 245 -14.82 -1.05 13.39
N LYS A 246 -14.10 -0.51 12.40
CA LYS A 246 -14.65 -0.06 11.12
C LYS A 246 -14.13 -0.95 10.00
N ILE A 247 -15.01 -1.59 9.26
CA ILE A 247 -14.64 -2.50 8.18
C ILE A 247 -15.20 -1.93 6.88
N SER A 248 -14.31 -1.53 5.99
CA SER A 248 -14.61 -1.04 4.64
C SER A 248 -14.01 -1.98 3.60
N PRO A 249 -14.30 -1.82 2.29
CA PRO A 249 -13.81 -2.71 1.26
C PRO A 249 -12.28 -2.92 1.21
N ALA A 250 -11.46 -1.92 1.56
CA ALA A 250 -10.00 -2.01 1.46
C ALA A 250 -9.26 -1.88 2.80
N THR A 251 -9.95 -1.49 3.88
CA THR A 251 -9.34 -1.32 5.20
C THR A 251 -10.21 -1.84 6.34
N CYS A 252 -9.57 -2.23 7.44
CA CYS A 252 -10.22 -2.48 8.71
C CYS A 252 -9.49 -1.69 9.80
N GLU A 253 -10.18 -0.77 10.48
CA GLU A 253 -9.60 0.11 11.49
C GLU A 253 -10.11 -0.27 12.88
N ILE A 254 -9.20 -0.37 13.85
CA ILE A 254 -9.53 -0.57 15.27
C ILE A 254 -8.80 0.47 16.11
N ASN A 255 -9.56 1.25 16.88
CA ASN A 255 -9.00 2.15 17.87
C ASN A 255 -8.81 1.41 19.21
N VAL A 256 -7.62 1.51 19.77
CA VAL A 256 -7.24 0.90 21.04
C VAL A 256 -6.62 1.95 21.93
N SER A 257 -7.19 2.14 23.12
CA SER A 257 -6.61 3.04 24.13
C SER A 257 -6.03 2.25 25.29
N PHE A 258 -4.88 2.71 25.78
CA PHE A 258 -4.15 2.14 26.89
C PHE A 258 -4.17 3.11 28.08
N ASN A 259 -4.03 2.59 29.29
CA ASN A 259 -3.86 3.42 30.48
C ASN A 259 -2.98 2.66 31.50
N SER A 260 -1.91 3.32 31.94
CA SER A 260 -1.04 2.89 33.04
C SER A 260 -0.30 4.08 33.62
N ASP A 261 -0.07 4.10 34.93
CA ASP A 261 0.77 5.11 35.58
C ASP A 261 2.28 4.88 35.31
N LYS A 262 2.65 3.65 34.93
CA LYS A 262 4.05 3.21 34.83
C LYS A 262 4.64 3.34 33.43
N TYR A 263 3.80 3.49 32.41
CA TYR A 263 4.21 3.40 31.01
C TYR A 263 3.59 4.54 30.19
N LYS A 264 4.31 5.02 29.18
CA LYS A 264 3.91 6.18 28.37
C LYS A 264 3.54 5.86 26.93
N SER A 265 3.99 4.71 26.41
CA SER A 265 3.70 4.28 25.05
C SER A 265 3.48 2.78 25.00
N PHE A 266 2.64 2.33 24.07
CA PHE A 266 2.16 0.95 23.99
C PHE A 266 2.05 0.46 22.55
N ARG A 267 2.20 -0.85 22.36
CA ARG A 267 1.95 -1.55 21.09
C ARG A 267 1.40 -2.95 21.36
N LEU A 268 0.28 -3.30 20.72
CA LEU A 268 -0.13 -4.70 20.60
C LEU A 268 0.92 -5.50 19.82
N VAL A 269 1.18 -6.70 20.31
CA VAL A 269 2.12 -7.64 19.71
C VAL A 269 1.36 -8.57 18.78
N ASN A 270 1.81 -8.71 17.54
CA ASN A 270 1.22 -9.61 16.55
C ASN A 270 -0.31 -9.44 16.40
N ALA A 271 -0.79 -8.20 16.40
CA ALA A 271 -2.21 -7.94 16.24
C ALA A 271 -2.70 -8.42 14.88
N HIS A 272 -3.75 -9.23 14.86
CA HIS A 272 -4.39 -9.72 13.64
C HIS A 272 -5.88 -9.98 13.89
N ILE A 273 -6.66 -10.02 12.82
CA ILE A 273 -8.04 -10.48 12.86
C ILE A 273 -8.08 -11.90 12.30
N ILE A 274 -8.86 -12.78 12.93
CA ILE A 274 -9.09 -14.14 12.44
C ILE A 274 -10.59 -14.38 12.27
N ASP A 275 -10.97 -15.03 11.18
CA ASP A 275 -12.34 -15.47 10.95
C ASP A 275 -12.59 -16.93 11.37
N GLU A 276 -13.86 -17.38 11.30
CA GLU A 276 -14.22 -18.76 11.64
C GLU A 276 -13.58 -19.83 10.73
N LYS A 277 -13.07 -19.44 9.56
CA LYS A 277 -12.40 -20.33 8.61
C LYS A 277 -10.90 -20.44 8.90
N GLY A 278 -10.39 -19.69 9.87
CA GLY A 278 -8.97 -19.60 10.19
C GLY A 278 -8.19 -18.67 9.27
N THR A 279 -8.87 -17.85 8.45
CA THR A 279 -8.21 -16.84 7.63
C THR A 279 -7.71 -15.72 8.53
N VAL A 280 -6.42 -15.40 8.40
CA VAL A 280 -5.77 -14.33 9.16
C VAL A 280 -5.68 -13.08 8.30
N TYR A 281 -6.19 -11.97 8.83
CA TYR A 281 -6.09 -10.63 8.28
C TYR A 281 -5.08 -9.83 9.11
N LYS A 282 -3.93 -9.52 8.51
CA LYS A 282 -2.78 -8.98 9.25
C LYS A 282 -2.95 -7.50 9.56
N ASN A 283 -2.40 -7.05 10.69
CA ASN A 283 -2.09 -5.64 10.85
C ASN A 283 -0.92 -5.28 9.93
N TYR A 284 -1.10 -4.30 9.06
CA TYR A 284 -0.03 -3.82 8.17
C TYR A 284 0.40 -2.38 8.49
N LEU A 285 -0.44 -1.63 9.21
CA LEU A 285 -0.15 -0.25 9.61
C LEU A 285 -0.72 0.04 11.00
N SER A 286 0.02 0.80 11.79
CA SER A 286 -0.40 1.27 13.11
C SER A 286 0.03 2.72 13.28
N THR A 287 -0.87 3.57 13.76
CA THR A 287 -0.59 4.99 14.04
C THR A 287 -0.84 5.30 15.52
N ILE A 288 -0.10 6.29 16.03
CA ILE A 288 -0.32 6.89 17.34
C ILE A 288 -1.07 8.20 17.14
N SER A 289 -2.05 8.48 17.99
CA SER A 289 -2.69 9.80 18.05
C SER A 289 -1.68 10.87 18.46
N GLU A 290 -1.56 11.94 17.65
CA GLU A 290 -0.73 13.10 17.96
C GLU A 290 -1.11 13.78 19.28
N LYS A 291 -2.37 13.59 19.73
CA LYS A 291 -2.89 14.20 20.97
C LYS A 291 -2.65 13.32 22.20
N ASN A 292 -2.53 12.01 22.01
CA ASN A 292 -2.47 11.05 23.11
C ASN A 292 -1.70 9.79 22.70
N GLU A 293 -0.47 9.64 23.19
CA GLU A 293 0.38 8.48 22.87
C GLU A 293 -0.18 7.13 23.36
N CYS A 294 -1.19 7.19 24.23
CA CYS A 294 -1.93 6.02 24.71
C CYS A 294 -3.11 5.64 23.80
N GLU A 295 -3.38 6.40 22.74
CA GLU A 295 -4.38 6.07 21.73
C GLU A 295 -3.70 5.63 20.45
N ASN A 296 -3.84 4.34 20.15
CA ASN A 296 -3.35 3.74 18.92
C ASN A 296 -4.51 3.42 18.00
N LYS A 297 -4.28 3.63 16.70
CA LYS A 297 -5.12 3.07 15.66
C LYS A 297 -4.36 1.95 14.95
N TYR A 298 -5.01 0.81 14.84
CA TYR A 298 -4.52 -0.36 14.11
C TYR A 298 -5.31 -0.50 12.81
N ILE A 299 -4.59 -0.65 11.70
CA ILE A 299 -5.16 -0.85 10.37
C ILE A 299 -4.78 -2.24 9.87
N PHE A 300 -5.79 -3.03 9.54
CA PHE A 300 -5.67 -4.42 9.13
C PHE A 300 -6.11 -4.59 7.68
N GLU A 301 -5.64 -5.68 7.07
CA GLU A 301 -6.24 -6.25 5.86
C GLU A 301 -7.75 -6.39 6.08
N SER A 302 -8.56 -6.05 5.08
CA SER A 302 -10.01 -5.99 5.29
C SER A 302 -10.68 -7.36 5.19
N PRO A 303 -11.45 -7.81 6.20
CA PRO A 303 -12.31 -8.97 6.08
C PRO A 303 -13.66 -8.68 5.40
N PHE A 304 -13.88 -7.48 4.82
CA PHE A 304 -15.18 -7.08 4.25
C PHE A 304 -15.78 -8.09 3.27
N PHE A 305 -14.95 -8.63 2.37
CA PHE A 305 -15.35 -9.61 1.34
C PHE A 305 -15.22 -11.08 1.79
N SER A 306 -14.94 -11.33 3.07
CA SER A 306 -14.76 -12.69 3.60
C SER A 306 -16.05 -13.50 3.68
N ASN A 307 -17.21 -12.82 3.70
CA ASN A 307 -18.52 -13.39 4.05
C ASN A 307 -18.49 -14.16 5.38
N SER A 308 -17.66 -13.71 6.32
CA SER A 308 -17.49 -14.35 7.62
C SER A 308 -18.47 -13.77 8.65
N ASN A 309 -19.09 -14.66 9.43
CA ASN A 309 -20.04 -14.28 10.47
C ASN A 309 -19.36 -14.05 11.81
N HIS A 310 -18.16 -14.60 12.01
CA HIS A 310 -17.43 -14.47 13.26
C HIS A 310 -16.04 -13.91 13.01
N LEU A 311 -15.75 -12.76 13.61
CA LEU A 311 -14.45 -12.12 13.52
C LEU A 311 -13.89 -11.92 14.92
N ARG A 312 -12.62 -12.25 15.11
CA ARG A 312 -11.93 -12.05 16.39
C ARG A 312 -10.67 -11.21 16.20
N LEU A 313 -10.50 -10.19 17.02
CA LEU A 313 -9.22 -9.52 17.22
C LEU A 313 -8.35 -10.39 18.12
N CYS A 314 -7.16 -10.73 17.65
CA CYS A 314 -6.16 -11.50 18.38
C CYS A 314 -4.85 -10.72 18.48
N PHE A 315 -4.16 -10.84 19.62
CA PHE A 315 -2.81 -10.33 19.81
C PHE A 315 -2.11 -11.11 20.93
N ASP A 316 -0.78 -11.18 20.87
CA ASP A 316 0.04 -12.04 21.74
C ASP A 316 0.50 -11.33 23.02
N GLY A 317 0.27 -10.02 23.13
CA GLY A 317 0.68 -9.21 24.28
C GLY A 317 0.78 -7.72 23.99
N ILE A 318 1.47 -7.00 24.87
CA ILE A 318 1.71 -5.56 24.78
C ILE A 318 3.18 -5.24 25.03
N TYR A 319 3.85 -4.59 24.07
CA TYR A 319 5.10 -3.87 24.32
C TYR A 319 4.82 -2.48 24.87
N PHE A 320 5.69 -2.00 25.75
CA PHE A 320 5.54 -0.68 26.35
C PHE A 320 6.89 0.00 26.61
N ILE A 321 6.85 1.32 26.75
CA ILE A 321 7.97 2.12 27.24
C ILE A 321 7.65 2.60 28.66
N PRO A 322 8.56 2.43 29.63
CA PRO A 322 8.46 3.06 30.94
C PRO A 322 8.15 4.56 30.87
N ASN A 323 7.43 5.07 31.86
CA ASN A 323 7.12 6.49 32.02
C ASN A 323 8.33 7.26 32.60
N ARG A 324 9.45 7.17 31.87
CA ARG A 324 10.70 7.91 32.05
C ARG A 324 11.47 7.88 30.73
N ASP A 325 12.43 8.77 30.54
CA ASP A 325 13.34 8.67 29.41
C ASP A 325 14.54 7.82 29.79
N ASP A 326 14.70 6.69 29.12
CA ASP A 326 15.83 5.79 29.30
C ASP A 326 16.89 6.09 28.23
N TYR A 327 18.14 6.20 28.67
CA TYR A 327 19.28 6.49 27.80
C TYR A 327 20.37 5.46 28.02
N ILE A 328 20.93 4.92 26.93
CA ILE A 328 22.24 4.26 27.02
C ILE A 328 23.33 5.32 27.01
N THR A 329 24.38 5.10 27.79
CA THR A 329 25.51 6.03 27.87
C THR A 329 26.77 5.35 27.34
N VAL A 330 27.37 5.94 26.30
CA VAL A 330 28.59 5.44 25.65
C VAL A 330 29.73 6.41 25.92
N ASP A 331 30.84 5.89 26.45
CA ASP A 331 32.12 6.57 26.51
C ASP A 331 32.87 6.33 25.19
N ILE A 332 32.89 7.36 24.35
CA ILE A 332 33.56 7.30 23.05
C ILE A 332 35.06 7.57 23.16
N GLU A 333 35.56 8.09 24.28
CA GLU A 333 36.99 8.30 24.53
C GLU A 333 37.65 6.98 24.92
N ASN A 334 37.01 6.21 25.78
CA ASN A 334 37.50 4.93 26.32
C ASN A 334 36.88 3.69 25.64
N ASN A 335 36.09 3.88 24.58
CA ASN A 335 35.42 2.82 23.81
C ASN A 335 34.60 1.84 24.68
N LYS A 336 33.76 2.39 25.55
CA LYS A 336 33.03 1.60 26.55
C LYS A 336 31.56 1.99 26.64
N LEU A 337 30.68 1.00 26.81
CA LEU A 337 29.32 1.24 27.27
C LEU A 337 29.32 1.44 28.80
N ILE A 338 28.87 2.61 29.26
CA ILE A 338 28.75 2.93 30.69
C ILE A 338 27.45 2.36 31.26
N ASP A 339 26.33 2.57 30.54
CA ASP A 339 25.00 2.17 30.98
C ASP A 339 24.19 1.66 29.79
N SER A 340 23.50 0.53 29.98
CA SER A 340 22.61 -0.12 29.00
C SER A 340 21.13 0.12 29.30
N ALA A 341 20.80 0.93 30.30
CA ALA A 341 19.46 1.25 30.75
C ALA A 341 18.58 0.02 31.08
N GLY A 342 19.21 -1.13 31.37
CA GLY A 342 18.50 -2.37 31.70
C GLY A 342 17.89 -3.11 30.51
N TYR A 343 18.25 -2.75 29.28
CA TYR A 343 17.76 -3.37 28.04
C TYR A 343 18.68 -4.46 27.47
N GLY A 344 19.72 -4.84 28.20
CA GLY A 344 20.69 -5.86 27.74
C GLY A 344 21.31 -5.48 26.40
N ILE A 345 21.99 -4.33 26.36
CA ILE A 345 22.70 -3.84 25.17
C ILE A 345 24.21 -3.98 25.42
N GLY A 346 24.93 -4.52 24.44
CA GLY A 346 26.39 -4.58 24.39
C GLY A 346 26.95 -3.64 23.31
N LEU A 347 28.10 -3.03 23.56
CA LEU A 347 28.82 -2.24 22.55
C LEU A 347 29.76 -3.17 21.76
N LYS A 348 29.57 -3.26 20.45
CA LYS A 348 30.42 -4.07 19.55
C LYS A 348 31.62 -3.28 19.05
N TYR A 349 31.40 -2.05 18.60
CA TYR A 349 32.47 -1.23 18.02
C TYR A 349 32.16 0.26 18.08
N ILE A 350 33.22 1.05 18.00
CA ILE A 350 33.18 2.50 17.75
C ILE A 350 34.18 2.79 16.64
N ASN A 351 33.67 3.20 15.47
CA ASN A 351 34.49 3.56 14.33
C ASN A 351 34.46 5.07 14.13
N LYS A 352 35.63 5.71 14.29
CA LYS A 352 35.80 7.16 14.12
C LYS A 352 36.34 7.44 12.71
N GLY A 353 35.50 7.99 11.86
CA GLY A 353 35.90 8.55 10.56
C GLY A 353 36.19 10.06 10.63
N ASN A 354 36.48 10.67 9.49
CA ASN A 354 36.85 12.10 9.44
C ASN A 354 35.70 13.01 9.90
N ASN A 355 34.46 12.71 9.49
CA ASN A 355 33.26 13.49 9.83
C ASN A 355 32.14 12.64 10.43
N GLU A 356 32.39 11.36 10.67
CA GLU A 356 31.37 10.39 11.07
C GLU A 356 31.85 9.54 12.25
N LEU A 357 30.93 9.25 13.14
CA LEU A 357 31.09 8.29 14.23
C LEU A 357 30.05 7.19 14.04
N ASN A 358 30.51 5.96 13.79
CA ASN A 358 29.64 4.81 13.68
C ASN A 358 29.76 3.94 14.94
N LEU A 359 28.64 3.77 15.65
CA LEU A 359 28.53 2.98 16.87
C LEU A 359 27.77 1.70 16.57
N GLY A 360 28.36 0.54 16.87
CA GLY A 360 27.71 -0.75 16.72
C GLY A 360 27.30 -1.35 18.06
N PHE A 361 26.09 -1.89 18.14
CA PHE A 361 25.51 -2.51 19.32
C PHE A 361 25.03 -3.93 19.04
N GLU A 362 25.08 -4.78 20.06
CA GLU A 362 24.40 -6.09 20.08
C GLU A 362 23.32 -6.09 21.15
N ILE A 363 22.23 -6.81 20.88
CA ILE A 363 21.20 -7.08 21.89
C ILE A 363 21.51 -8.40 22.57
N THR A 364 21.70 -8.36 23.88
CA THR A 364 21.99 -9.52 24.73
C THR A 364 20.80 -9.94 25.59
N ASP A 365 19.75 -9.12 25.69
CA ASP A 365 18.50 -9.50 26.35
C ASP A 365 17.80 -10.62 25.56
N GLU A 366 17.61 -11.77 26.20
CA GLU A 366 17.02 -12.96 25.57
C GLU A 366 15.54 -12.76 25.21
N GLU A 367 14.78 -12.02 26.04
CA GLU A 367 13.38 -11.74 25.79
C GLU A 367 13.23 -10.88 24.53
N ILE A 368 14.05 -9.83 24.42
CA ILE A 368 14.06 -8.94 23.25
C ILE A 368 14.45 -9.72 22.00
N ASN A 369 15.52 -10.52 22.02
CA ASN A 369 15.93 -11.32 20.86
C ASN A 369 14.84 -12.32 20.44
N LYS A 370 14.28 -13.08 21.40
CA LYS A 370 13.21 -14.05 21.14
C LYS A 370 11.99 -13.38 20.50
N ASN A 371 11.57 -12.24 21.05
CA ASN A 371 10.45 -11.47 20.54
C ASN A 371 10.75 -10.87 19.15
N ALA A 372 11.96 -10.34 18.95
CA ALA A 372 12.40 -9.79 17.66
C ALA A 372 12.35 -10.85 16.55
N ILE A 373 12.75 -12.09 16.84
CA ILE A 373 12.64 -13.22 15.90
C ILE A 373 11.19 -13.61 15.70
N LYS A 374 10.45 -13.90 16.79
CA LYS A 374 9.07 -14.42 16.73
C LYS A 374 8.15 -13.51 15.92
N TYR A 375 8.31 -12.20 16.07
CA TYR A 375 7.43 -11.20 15.45
C TYR A 375 8.09 -10.43 14.32
N ASN A 376 9.23 -10.91 13.83
CA ASN A 376 10.01 -10.31 12.75
C ASN A 376 10.29 -8.81 12.92
N TYR A 377 10.55 -8.38 14.16
CA TYR A 377 10.93 -7.01 14.46
C TYR A 377 12.45 -6.84 14.29
N VAL A 378 12.87 -6.07 13.29
CA VAL A 378 14.29 -5.89 12.97
C VAL A 378 14.93 -4.99 14.04
N GLY A 379 16.07 -5.40 14.61
CA GLY A 379 16.80 -4.66 15.64
C GLY A 379 16.40 -4.94 17.10
N GLY A 380 15.12 -5.17 17.38
CA GLY A 380 14.59 -5.48 18.72
C GLY A 380 14.46 -4.28 19.69
N ILE A 381 15.18 -3.19 19.43
CA ILE A 381 15.15 -1.91 20.15
C ILE A 381 15.19 -0.78 19.13
N ASP A 382 14.50 0.33 19.37
CA ASP A 382 14.66 1.53 18.55
C ASP A 382 15.47 2.56 19.34
N PHE A 383 16.60 2.98 18.78
CA PHE A 383 17.33 4.14 19.27
C PHE A 383 16.72 5.42 18.68
N GLY A 384 16.66 6.46 19.52
CA GLY A 384 16.22 7.79 19.14
C GLY A 384 17.33 8.81 19.26
N ASP A 385 16.93 10.02 19.64
CA ASP A 385 17.82 11.18 19.72
C ASP A 385 19.09 10.90 20.54
N VAL A 386 20.20 11.40 20.01
CA VAL A 386 21.52 11.30 20.64
C VAL A 386 21.94 12.66 21.15
N TYR A 387 22.48 12.70 22.36
CA TYR A 387 22.97 13.91 23.01
C TYR A 387 24.40 13.69 23.52
N ASP A 388 25.20 14.75 23.55
CA ASP A 388 26.51 14.69 24.21
C ASP A 388 26.43 14.91 25.73
N GLU A 389 27.58 14.90 26.41
CA GLU A 389 27.63 15.14 27.85
C GLU A 389 27.16 16.55 28.29
N GLN A 390 27.08 17.49 27.35
CA GLN A 390 26.64 18.88 27.57
C GLN A 390 25.14 19.06 27.24
N GLY A 391 24.45 17.99 26.82
CA GLY A 391 23.02 18.01 26.47
C GLY A 391 22.72 18.55 25.08
N ARG A 392 23.73 18.71 24.21
CA ARG A 392 23.52 19.16 22.83
C ARG A 392 23.12 17.97 21.96
N LYS A 393 22.05 18.13 21.17
CA LYS A 393 21.56 17.10 20.24
C LYS A 393 22.56 16.90 19.10
N CYS A 394 23.00 15.66 18.91
CA CYS A 394 23.90 15.26 17.83
C CYS A 394 23.12 15.00 16.53
N ASN A 395 23.79 15.16 15.38
CA ASN A 395 23.19 14.88 14.08
C ASN A 395 23.32 13.40 13.72
N VAL A 396 22.24 12.62 13.91
CA VAL A 396 22.19 11.22 13.50
C VAL A 396 21.87 11.16 12.00
N ALA A 397 22.78 10.65 11.20
CA ALA A 397 22.61 10.50 9.76
C ALA A 397 21.81 9.24 9.40
N SER A 398 22.01 8.15 10.13
CA SER A 398 21.26 6.91 9.92
C SER A 398 21.26 6.00 11.15
N TYR A 399 20.23 5.16 11.19
CA TYR A 399 20.17 3.96 12.02
C TYR A 399 20.22 2.77 11.08
N GLY A 400 21.01 1.76 11.43
CA GLY A 400 21.06 0.49 10.71
C GLY A 400 20.75 -0.67 11.64
N PHE A 401 20.22 -1.73 11.04
CA PHE A 401 19.82 -2.93 11.76
C PHE A 401 20.24 -4.14 10.94
N GLU A 402 20.78 -5.13 11.62
CA GLU A 402 21.19 -6.39 11.02
C GLU A 402 20.78 -7.51 11.97
N ARG A 403 20.51 -8.69 11.43
CA ARG A 403 20.28 -9.90 12.21
C ARG A 403 21.22 -10.96 11.69
N ASP A 404 22.16 -11.37 12.54
CA ASP A 404 23.12 -12.45 12.25
C ASP A 404 22.95 -13.55 13.31
N ASN A 405 22.78 -14.80 12.85
CA ASN A 405 22.60 -15.98 13.71
C ASN A 405 21.61 -15.75 14.87
N ASP A 406 20.42 -15.24 14.54
CA ASP A 406 19.34 -14.95 15.49
C ASP A 406 19.63 -13.86 16.54
N LYS A 407 20.77 -13.16 16.44
CA LYS A 407 21.07 -11.99 17.27
C LYS A 407 20.87 -10.70 16.49
N GLY A 408 20.09 -9.80 17.07
CA GLY A 408 19.96 -8.44 16.56
C GLY A 408 21.24 -7.65 16.83
N SER A 409 21.77 -7.00 15.80
CA SER A 409 22.72 -5.90 15.95
C SER A 409 22.17 -4.63 15.34
N GLN A 410 22.60 -3.51 15.89
CA GLN A 410 22.20 -2.19 15.45
C GLN A 410 23.42 -1.31 15.30
N ASN A 411 23.32 -0.30 14.44
CA ASN A 411 24.32 0.74 14.41
C ASN A 411 23.71 2.12 14.26
N ILE A 412 24.43 3.12 14.78
CA ILE A 412 24.07 4.53 14.69
C ILE A 412 25.23 5.25 14.04
N VAL A 413 24.94 5.99 12.96
CA VAL A 413 25.91 6.86 12.30
C VAL A 413 25.61 8.30 12.68
N ILE A 414 26.56 8.94 13.36
CA ILE A 414 26.48 10.34 13.78
C ILE A 414 27.45 11.14 12.92
N THR A 415 26.98 12.24 12.33
CA THR A 415 27.81 13.13 11.51
C THR A 415 28.06 14.45 12.23
N ASN A 416 29.18 15.10 11.92
CA ASN A 416 29.52 16.44 12.45
C ASN A 416 29.47 16.51 13.99
N LEU A 417 30.04 15.50 14.66
CA LEU A 417 30.06 15.44 16.12
C LEU A 417 30.74 16.68 16.71
N TYR A 418 30.18 17.22 17.80
CA TYR A 418 30.76 18.39 18.45
C TYR A 418 32.20 18.15 18.90
N PRO A 419 33.11 19.12 18.71
CA PRO A 419 34.49 18.99 19.15
C PRO A 419 34.59 18.68 20.64
N LYS A 420 35.51 17.76 20.99
CA LYS A 420 35.80 17.33 22.37
C LYS A 420 34.67 16.56 23.08
N THR A 421 33.64 16.10 22.34
CA THR A 421 32.63 15.18 22.90
C THR A 421 33.32 13.92 23.43
N LYS A 422 32.96 13.51 24.65
CA LYS A 422 33.52 12.32 25.32
C LYS A 422 32.47 11.27 25.59
N LEU A 423 31.25 11.69 25.92
CA LEU A 423 30.15 10.78 26.21
C LEU A 423 28.98 11.07 25.27
N LEU A 424 28.26 10.00 24.95
CA LEU A 424 26.99 10.08 24.23
C LEU A 424 25.90 9.43 25.06
N LYS A 425 24.76 10.12 25.14
CA LYS A 425 23.49 9.61 25.66
C LYS A 425 22.57 9.35 24.48
N ILE A 426 22.20 8.10 24.26
CA ILE A 426 21.34 7.68 23.15
C ILE A 426 20.01 7.26 23.76
N LYS A 427 18.92 7.91 23.36
CA LYS A 427 17.59 7.64 23.89
C LYS A 427 17.06 6.29 23.39
N ILE A 428 16.35 5.56 24.26
CA ILE A 428 15.57 4.38 23.89
C ILE A 428 14.16 4.83 23.55
N GLU A 429 13.74 4.63 22.30
CA GLU A 429 12.40 4.98 21.84
C GLU A 429 11.46 3.78 21.81
N ARG A 430 11.95 2.55 21.63
CA ARG A 430 11.14 1.32 21.73
C ARG A 430 11.99 0.13 22.12
N ALA A 431 11.36 -0.90 22.70
CA ALA A 431 11.97 -2.20 22.89
C ALA A 431 10.91 -3.29 22.74
N CYS A 432 11.28 -4.43 22.16
CA CYS A 432 10.44 -5.64 22.10
C CYS A 432 10.38 -6.36 23.45
N LYS A 433 10.05 -5.62 24.50
CA LYS A 433 9.94 -6.09 25.87
C LYS A 433 8.58 -5.67 26.42
N GLY A 434 7.87 -6.59 27.05
CA GLY A 434 6.47 -6.33 27.39
C GLY A 434 5.77 -7.45 28.14
N ILE A 435 4.45 -7.32 28.30
CA ILE A 435 3.62 -8.38 28.90
C ILE A 435 3.10 -9.26 27.76
N MET A 436 3.64 -10.47 27.64
CA MET A 436 3.18 -11.48 26.67
C MET A 436 2.00 -12.27 27.25
N GLN A 437 0.79 -11.84 26.91
CA GLN A 437 -0.46 -12.50 27.28
C GLN A 437 -1.35 -12.53 26.04
N GLU A 438 -1.64 -13.74 25.56
CA GLU A 438 -2.53 -13.93 24.41
C GLU A 438 -3.95 -13.47 24.75
N VAL A 439 -4.53 -12.70 23.84
CA VAL A 439 -5.90 -12.17 23.96
C VAL A 439 -6.65 -12.42 22.66
N SER A 440 -7.90 -12.83 22.79
CA SER A 440 -8.86 -12.99 21.70
C SER A 440 -10.18 -12.33 22.08
N ILE A 441 -10.70 -11.47 21.21
CA ILE A 441 -11.91 -10.66 21.45
C ILE A 441 -12.81 -10.74 20.24
N ASP A 442 -14.06 -11.16 20.45
CA ASP A 442 -15.08 -11.17 19.41
C ASP A 442 -15.42 -9.75 18.95
N ILE A 443 -15.47 -9.57 17.64
CA ILE A 443 -15.86 -8.35 16.94
C ILE A 443 -17.29 -8.47 16.44
N LYS A 444 -17.61 -9.60 15.82
CA LYS A 444 -18.88 -9.96 15.21
C LYS A 444 -19.17 -11.44 15.45
#